data_AF-A0A5N3V590-F1
#
_entry.id   AF-A0A5N3V590-F1
#
_cell.length_a   1.000
_cell.length_b   1.000
_cell.length_c   1.000
_cell.angle_alpha   90.00
_cell.angle_beta   90.00
_cell.angle_gamma   90.00
#
_symmetry.space_group_name_H-M   'P 1'
#
loop_
_entity.id
_entity.type
_entity.pdbx_description
1 polymer ?
#
loop_
_entity_poly.entity_id
_entity_poly.type
_entity_poly.pdbx_seq_one_letter_code
_entity_poly.pdbx_strand_id
1 'polypeptide(L)'
;MTPIHDCIFCCHSGSAADTQAVADGIIYQLGFLSIELNEPLLVHTAASLFKEIWGQVYSVPMGSMMVQQSFATGGSGNSYIYGCVNATYREGITKEECLQFTANALTLDMELDGSSGGVIQLAAIEESGMEWQVLLGDQIPKFTNATLPSL
;
A
#
# COMPACT_ATOMS: atom_id res chain seq x y z
N MET A 1 4.98 -6.84 0.34
CA MET A 1 3.51 -6.81 0.47
C MET A 1 3.02 -8.25 0.45
N THR A 2 2.05 -8.58 1.30
CA THR A 2 1.61 -9.97 1.52
C THR A 2 0.09 -10.06 1.32
N PRO A 3 -0.40 -11.01 0.50
CA PRO A 3 -1.84 -11.29 0.43
C PRO A 3 -2.30 -11.91 1.74
N ILE A 4 -3.30 -11.30 2.37
CA ILE A 4 -3.97 -11.85 3.56
C ILE A 4 -5.21 -12.65 3.15
N HIS A 5 -5.90 -12.18 2.11
CA HIS A 5 -7.05 -12.81 1.46
C HIS A 5 -7.10 -12.34 -0.01
N ASP A 6 -7.98 -12.93 -0.84
CA ASP A 6 -8.16 -12.59 -2.27
C ASP A 6 -8.22 -11.09 -2.58
N CYS A 7 -8.83 -10.29 -1.69
CA CYS A 7 -8.99 -8.84 -1.83
C CYS A 7 -8.38 -8.03 -0.67
N ILE A 8 -7.59 -8.65 0.20
CA ILE A 8 -7.00 -7.99 1.38
C ILE A 8 -5.49 -8.16 1.34
N PHE A 9 -4.77 -7.05 1.37
CA PHE A 9 -3.32 -7.02 1.29
C PHE A 9 -2.73 -6.24 2.47
N CYS A 10 -1.57 -6.70 2.93
CA CYS A 10 -0.82 -6.05 3.99
C CYS A 10 0.51 -5.51 3.46
N CYS A 11 0.80 -4.26 3.79
CA CYS A 11 2.11 -3.65 3.63
C CYS A 11 2.85 -3.70 4.98
N HIS A 12 4.06 -4.25 4.97
CA HIS A 12 4.88 -4.43 6.17
C HIS A 12 5.90 -3.30 6.30
N SER A 13 6.12 -2.83 7.53
CA SER A 13 7.22 -1.91 7.87
C SER A 13 7.72 -2.19 9.29
N GLY A 14 9.03 -2.13 9.50
CA GLY A 14 9.67 -2.44 10.78
C GLY A 14 10.29 -3.84 10.80
N SER A 15 10.21 -4.54 11.94
CA SER A 15 10.80 -5.87 12.11
C SER A 15 10.16 -6.88 11.16
N ALA A 16 10.97 -7.44 10.25
CA ALA A 16 10.51 -8.43 9.28
C ALA A 16 9.95 -9.68 9.97
N ALA A 17 10.60 -10.14 11.04
CA ALA A 17 10.15 -11.32 11.78
C ALA A 17 8.79 -11.08 12.46
N ASP A 18 8.63 -9.95 13.12
CA ASP A 18 7.39 -9.66 13.86
C ASP A 18 6.22 -9.44 12.91
N THR A 19 6.41 -8.63 11.88
CA THR A 19 5.35 -8.28 10.93
C THR A 19 4.93 -9.48 10.07
N GLN A 20 5.86 -10.38 9.73
CA GLN A 20 5.53 -11.63 9.04
C GLN A 20 4.74 -12.58 9.95
N ALA A 21 5.20 -12.79 11.19
CA ALA A 21 4.52 -13.69 12.13
C ALA A 21 3.08 -13.24 12.43
N VAL A 22 2.84 -11.94 12.54
CA VAL A 22 1.50 -11.39 12.71
C VAL A 22 0.63 -11.64 11.47
N ALA A 23 1.14 -11.39 10.26
CA ALA A 23 0.36 -11.66 9.04
C ALA A 23 0.04 -13.15 8.89
N ASP A 24 1.00 -14.04 9.13
CA ASP A 24 0.79 -15.48 9.05
C ASP A 24 -0.28 -15.94 10.08
N GLY A 25 -0.27 -15.37 11.28
CA GLY A 25 -1.30 -15.62 12.29
C GLY A 25 -2.70 -15.17 11.86
N ILE A 26 -2.81 -13.98 11.25
CA ILE A 26 -4.09 -13.46 10.72
C ILE A 26 -4.59 -14.32 9.57
N ILE A 27 -3.72 -14.70 8.63
CA ILE A 27 -4.05 -15.59 7.51
C ILE A 27 -4.62 -16.92 8.05
N TYR A 28 -3.97 -17.51 9.05
CA TYR A 28 -4.44 -18.73 9.69
C TYR A 28 -5.83 -18.55 10.32
N GLN A 29 -6.04 -17.47 11.09
CA GLN A 29 -7.33 -17.20 11.74
C GLN A 29 -8.45 -16.99 10.72
N LEU A 30 -8.21 -16.23 9.66
CA LEU A 30 -9.18 -16.01 8.59
C LEU A 30 -9.49 -17.31 7.83
N GLY A 31 -8.47 -18.12 7.55
CA GLY A 31 -8.65 -19.43 6.93
C GLY A 31 -9.49 -20.37 7.80
N PHE A 32 -9.25 -20.40 9.11
CA PHE A 32 -10.06 -21.18 10.04
C PHE A 32 -11.51 -20.71 10.08
N LEU A 33 -11.74 -19.39 10.19
CA LEU A 33 -13.10 -18.81 10.20
C LEU A 33 -13.86 -19.10 8.91
N SER A 34 -13.17 -19.07 7.76
CA SER A 34 -13.78 -19.41 6.47
C SER A 34 -14.23 -20.88 6.41
N ILE A 35 -13.46 -21.79 7.02
CA ILE A 35 -13.85 -23.22 7.09
C ILE A 35 -15.01 -23.41 8.07
N GLU A 36 -14.94 -22.78 9.25
CA GLU A 36 -15.95 -22.91 10.30
C GLU A 36 -17.32 -22.41 9.85
N LEU A 37 -17.36 -21.30 9.12
CA LEU A 37 -18.60 -20.75 8.59
C LEU A 37 -19.12 -21.54 7.38
N ASN A 38 -18.34 -22.49 6.83
CA ASN A 38 -18.59 -23.20 5.57
C ASN A 38 -19.03 -22.26 4.42
N GLU A 39 -18.69 -21.00 4.57
CA GLU A 39 -18.80 -19.95 3.60
C GLU A 39 -17.34 -19.50 3.42
N PRO A 40 -16.74 -19.63 2.22
CA PRO A 40 -15.77 -18.60 1.84
C PRO A 40 -16.41 -17.27 2.21
N LEU A 41 -15.70 -16.34 2.86
CA LEU A 41 -16.22 -15.09 3.46
C LEU A 41 -16.92 -14.17 2.41
N LEU A 42 -17.94 -14.71 1.73
CA LEU A 42 -18.36 -14.40 0.38
C LEU A 42 -19.48 -13.41 0.49
N VAL A 43 -19.15 -12.19 0.08
CA VAL A 43 -19.63 -11.62 -1.19
C VAL A 43 -21.13 -11.37 -1.32
N HIS A 44 -22.05 -11.89 -0.51
CA HIS A 44 -23.43 -11.37 -0.53
C HIS A 44 -23.61 -10.26 0.49
N THR A 45 -23.44 -10.57 1.78
CA THR A 45 -23.47 -9.58 2.86
C THR A 45 -22.20 -8.74 2.82
N ALA A 46 -21.05 -9.39 2.62
CA ALA A 46 -19.79 -8.71 2.39
C ALA A 46 -19.74 -8.02 1.03
N ALA A 47 -20.31 -8.47 -0.11
CA ALA A 47 -20.29 -7.61 -1.32
C ALA A 47 -21.34 -6.50 -1.33
N SER A 48 -22.47 -6.65 -0.64
CA SER A 48 -23.41 -5.52 -0.48
C SER A 48 -22.81 -4.43 0.41
N LEU A 49 -22.14 -4.83 1.50
CA LEU A 49 -21.34 -3.92 2.33
C LEU A 49 -20.09 -3.43 1.56
N PHE A 50 -19.30 -4.29 0.92
CA PHE A 50 -18.14 -3.88 0.11
C PHE A 50 -18.54 -2.98 -1.05
N LYS A 51 -19.73 -3.06 -1.65
CA LYS A 51 -20.11 -2.12 -2.71
C LYS A 51 -20.25 -0.69 -2.17
N GLU A 52 -20.68 -0.55 -0.92
CA GLU A 52 -20.75 0.73 -0.20
C GLU A 52 -19.42 1.10 0.49
N ILE A 53 -18.52 0.14 0.66
CA ILE A 53 -17.32 0.22 1.49
C ILE A 53 -16.04 -0.18 0.72
N TRP A 54 -16.06 -0.20 -0.62
CA TRP A 54 -14.93 -0.66 -1.43
C TRP A 54 -13.76 0.34 -1.31
N GLY A 55 -12.53 -0.17 -1.33
CA GLY A 55 -11.36 0.70 -1.44
C GLY A 55 -11.03 1.40 -0.13
N GLN A 56 -10.94 0.63 0.95
CA GLN A 56 -10.54 1.17 2.25
C GLN A 56 -9.05 1.04 2.47
N VAL A 57 -8.49 2.07 3.11
CA VAL A 57 -7.12 2.06 3.60
C VAL A 57 -7.16 2.19 5.13
N TYR A 58 -6.51 1.25 5.80
CA TYR A 58 -6.37 1.24 7.25
C TYR A 58 -4.90 1.33 7.62
N SER A 59 -4.59 2.20 8.57
CA SER A 59 -3.27 2.32 9.17
C SER A 59 -3.29 1.75 10.58
N VAL A 60 -2.31 0.88 10.87
CA VAL A 60 -2.08 0.29 12.19
C VAL A 60 -0.67 0.67 12.66
N PRO A 61 -0.49 1.87 13.24
CA PRO A 61 0.82 2.29 13.74
C PRO A 61 1.24 1.51 14.98
N MET A 62 2.52 1.65 15.36
CA MET A 62 3.02 1.19 16.64
C MET A 62 2.16 1.76 17.78
N GLY A 63 1.62 0.90 18.64
CA GLY A 63 0.65 1.30 19.68
C GLY A 63 -0.76 0.76 19.48
N SER A 64 -0.97 -0.11 18.48
CA SER A 64 -2.19 -0.92 18.29
C SER A 64 -3.48 -0.11 18.05
N MET A 65 -3.34 1.12 17.58
CA MET A 65 -4.48 1.89 17.07
C MET A 65 -4.82 1.43 15.65
N MET A 66 -6.09 1.49 15.28
CA MET A 66 -6.54 1.26 13.91
C MET A 66 -7.30 2.50 13.44
N VAL A 67 -6.85 3.11 12.34
CA VAL A 67 -7.43 4.34 11.81
C VAL A 67 -7.70 4.18 10.32
N GLN A 68 -8.93 4.47 9.90
CA GLN A 68 -9.30 4.54 8.49
C GLN A 68 -8.81 5.87 7.91
N GLN A 69 -8.17 5.83 6.75
CA GLN A 69 -7.65 7.01 6.06
C GLN A 69 -7.96 6.93 4.57
N SER A 70 -7.99 8.07 3.88
CA SER A 70 -8.14 8.11 2.41
C SER A 70 -6.86 7.63 1.70
N PHE A 71 -5.70 7.84 2.33
CA PHE A 71 -4.43 7.24 1.96
C PHE A 71 -3.60 7.04 3.23
N ALA A 72 -2.66 6.11 3.20
CA ALA A 72 -1.72 5.88 4.29
C ALA A 72 -0.30 5.74 3.74
N THR A 73 0.65 6.36 4.43
CA THR A 73 2.09 6.24 4.18
C THR A 73 2.77 5.79 5.47
N GLY A 74 3.82 4.99 5.35
CA GLY A 74 4.49 4.36 6.49
C GLY A 74 5.92 3.97 6.14
N GLY A 75 6.65 3.45 7.13
CA GLY A 75 8.09 3.18 7.00
C GLY A 75 8.97 4.35 7.42
N SER A 76 10.28 4.14 7.36
CA SER A 76 11.33 5.09 7.73
C SER A 76 11.33 6.34 6.87
N GLY A 77 11.13 6.18 5.56
CA GLY A 77 11.20 7.28 4.61
C GLY A 77 9.96 8.18 4.57
N ASN A 78 8.86 7.76 5.22
CA ASN A 78 7.61 8.52 5.31
C ASN A 78 7.82 9.99 5.71
N SER A 79 8.80 10.27 6.59
CA SER A 79 9.12 11.62 7.04
C SER A 79 9.57 12.57 5.92
N TYR A 80 10.21 12.05 4.87
CA TYR A 80 10.67 12.83 3.71
C TYR A 80 9.53 13.17 2.75
N ILE A 81 8.60 12.24 2.57
CA ILE A 81 7.55 12.35 1.53
C ILE A 81 6.22 12.89 2.05
N TYR A 82 5.99 12.88 3.37
CA TYR A 82 4.68 13.22 3.96
C TYR A 82 4.12 14.57 3.47
N GLY A 83 4.96 15.61 3.44
CA GLY A 83 4.56 16.94 2.96
C GLY A 83 4.21 16.95 1.46
N CYS A 84 4.98 16.23 0.65
CA CYS A 84 4.75 16.14 -0.79
C CYS A 84 3.47 15.36 -1.11
N VAL A 85 3.27 14.21 -0.47
CA VAL A 85 2.09 13.36 -0.60
C VAL A 85 0.85 14.14 -0.19
N ASN A 86 0.87 14.78 0.98
CA ASN A 86 -0.27 15.55 1.48
C ASN A 86 -0.62 16.76 0.59
N ALA A 87 0.39 17.44 0.02
CA ALA A 87 0.16 18.58 -0.87
C ALA A 87 -0.34 18.17 -2.27
N THR A 88 -0.03 16.96 -2.72
CA THR A 88 -0.30 16.48 -4.09
C THR A 88 -1.54 15.59 -4.17
N TYR A 89 -1.93 14.97 -3.04
CA TYR A 89 -3.11 14.12 -2.94
C TYR A 89 -4.38 14.88 -3.34
N ARG A 90 -5.22 14.21 -4.13
CA ARG A 90 -6.52 14.70 -4.58
C ARG A 90 -7.53 13.56 -4.48
N GLU A 91 -8.75 13.89 -4.09
CA GLU A 91 -9.85 12.92 -4.10
C GLU A 91 -10.31 12.65 -5.53
N GLY A 92 -10.79 11.43 -5.79
CA GLY A 92 -11.35 11.05 -7.09
C GLY A 92 -10.32 10.93 -8.22
N ILE A 93 -9.04 10.70 -7.90
CA ILE A 93 -8.00 10.40 -8.89
C ILE A 93 -8.27 9.06 -9.58
N THR A 94 -7.91 8.97 -10.85
CA THR A 94 -8.03 7.72 -11.63
C THR A 94 -7.01 6.68 -11.17
N LYS A 95 -7.22 5.41 -11.55
CA LYS A 95 -6.29 4.31 -11.26
C LYS A 95 -4.88 4.60 -11.76
N GLU A 96 -4.75 5.05 -13.00
CA GLU A 96 -3.46 5.35 -13.63
C GLU A 96 -2.76 6.53 -12.95
N GLU A 97 -3.51 7.58 -12.60
CA GLU A 97 -2.98 8.71 -11.83
C GLU A 97 -2.55 8.30 -10.43
N CYS A 98 -3.29 7.39 -9.78
CA CYS A 98 -2.94 6.85 -8.48
C CYS A 98 -1.65 6.04 -8.54
N LEU A 99 -1.51 5.15 -9.52
CA LEU A 99 -0.28 4.38 -9.74
C LEU A 99 0.92 5.31 -9.96
N GLN A 100 0.76 6.34 -10.80
CA GLN A 100 1.82 7.31 -11.05
C GLN A 100 2.14 8.14 -9.79
N PHE A 101 1.13 8.56 -9.04
CA PHE A 101 1.30 9.29 -7.78
C PHE A 101 2.09 8.47 -6.75
N THR A 102 1.73 7.20 -6.58
CA THR A 102 2.45 6.28 -5.68
C THR A 102 3.88 6.04 -6.17
N ALA A 103 4.09 5.82 -7.47
CA ALA A 103 5.43 5.65 -8.04
C ALA A 103 6.32 6.87 -7.79
N ASN A 104 5.78 8.08 -7.99
CA ASN A 104 6.49 9.33 -7.75
C ASN A 104 6.85 9.51 -6.27
N ALA A 105 5.91 9.24 -5.36
CA ALA A 105 6.15 9.35 -3.92
C ALA A 105 7.21 8.35 -3.44
N LEU A 106 7.13 7.08 -3.87
CA LEU A 106 8.12 6.06 -3.52
C LEU A 106 9.50 6.33 -4.14
N THR A 107 9.55 6.95 -5.32
CA THR A 107 10.82 7.37 -5.91
C THR A 107 11.50 8.42 -5.03
N LEU A 108 10.78 9.45 -4.57
CA LEU A 108 11.33 10.45 -3.65
C LEU A 108 11.77 9.82 -2.33
N ASP A 109 11.02 8.84 -1.84
CA ASP A 109 11.37 8.07 -0.64
C ASP A 109 12.71 7.35 -0.82
N MET A 110 12.86 6.61 -1.92
CA MET A 110 14.08 5.85 -2.25
C MET A 110 15.29 6.75 -2.54
N GLU A 111 15.09 7.98 -3.00
CA GLU A 111 16.18 8.95 -3.21
C GLU A 111 16.70 9.55 -1.90
N LEU A 112 15.85 9.64 -0.87
CA LEU A 112 16.14 10.37 0.37
C LEU A 112 16.39 9.45 1.58
N ASP A 113 15.73 8.29 1.65
CA ASP A 113 15.86 7.32 2.72
C ASP A 113 16.86 6.21 2.36
N GLY A 114 17.98 6.15 3.07
CA GLY A 114 19.01 5.13 2.87
C GLY A 114 18.59 3.70 3.24
N SER A 115 17.44 3.53 3.89
CA SER A 115 16.86 2.21 4.16
C SER A 115 15.78 1.78 3.16
N SER A 116 15.40 2.67 2.23
CA SER A 116 14.52 2.39 1.10
C SER A 116 15.34 2.19 -0.19
N GLY A 117 14.85 1.36 -1.12
CA GLY A 117 15.55 1.14 -2.39
C GLY A 117 15.08 -0.07 -3.18
N GLY A 118 15.78 -0.35 -4.29
CA GLY A 118 15.54 -1.51 -5.14
C GLY A 118 14.48 -1.25 -6.22
N VAL A 119 13.28 -1.80 -6.04
CA VAL A 119 12.22 -1.82 -7.05
C VAL A 119 10.91 -1.32 -6.45
N ILE A 120 10.06 -0.72 -7.28
CA ILE A 120 8.72 -0.31 -6.84
C ILE A 120 7.74 -1.41 -7.23
N GLN A 121 7.06 -1.97 -6.25
CA GLN A 121 5.98 -2.95 -6.46
C GLN A 121 4.63 -2.26 -6.24
N LEU A 122 3.83 -2.18 -7.29
CA LEU A 122 2.49 -1.59 -7.29
C LEU A 122 1.43 -2.66 -7.52
N ALA A 123 0.25 -2.34 -7.00
CA ALA A 123 -0.83 -3.29 -6.80
C ALA A 123 -2.15 -2.52 -6.86
N ALA A 124 -2.95 -2.76 -7.89
CA ALA A 124 -4.27 -2.16 -8.05
C ALA A 124 -5.35 -3.21 -7.83
N ILE A 125 -6.15 -3.03 -6.79
CA ILE A 125 -7.24 -3.94 -6.39
C ILE A 125 -8.56 -3.34 -6.87
N GLU A 126 -9.20 -3.99 -7.84
CA GLU A 126 -10.50 -3.60 -8.41
C GLU A 126 -11.51 -4.75 -8.32
N GLU A 127 -12.78 -4.49 -8.61
CA GLU A 127 -13.83 -5.53 -8.62
C GLU A 127 -13.57 -6.61 -9.66
N SER A 128 -12.94 -6.26 -10.78
CA SER A 128 -12.51 -7.21 -11.81
C SER A 128 -11.34 -8.10 -11.38
N GLY A 129 -10.67 -7.77 -10.28
CA GLY A 129 -9.53 -8.50 -9.75
C GLY A 129 -8.31 -7.62 -9.51
N MET A 130 -7.18 -8.29 -9.40
CA MET A 130 -5.91 -7.68 -8.99
C MET A 130 -4.95 -7.50 -10.16
N GLU A 131 -4.40 -6.29 -10.29
CA GLU A 131 -3.33 -6.00 -11.24
C GLU A 131 -2.01 -5.69 -10.52
N TRP A 132 -0.95 -6.36 -10.94
CA TRP A 132 0.39 -6.19 -10.42
C TRP A 132 1.28 -5.48 -11.43
N GLN A 133 2.02 -4.48 -10.95
CA GLN A 133 3.02 -3.78 -11.74
C GLN A 133 4.32 -3.67 -10.94
N VAL A 134 5.44 -3.95 -11.59
CA VAL A 134 6.77 -3.79 -10.99
C VAL A 134 7.57 -2.83 -11.84
N LEU A 135 8.02 -1.73 -11.25
CA LEU A 135 8.87 -0.75 -11.91
C LEU A 135 10.33 -1.02 -11.54
N LEU A 136 11.14 -1.29 -12.56
CA LEU A 136 12.55 -1.64 -12.44
C LEU A 136 13.42 -0.53 -13.02
N GLY A 137 14.50 -0.16 -12.32
CA GLY A 137 15.60 0.62 -12.88
C GLY A 137 15.18 1.87 -13.67
N ASP A 138 15.19 1.77 -15.00
CA ASP A 138 14.86 2.84 -15.92
C ASP A 138 13.38 3.22 -15.97
N GLN A 139 12.49 2.33 -15.52
CA GLN A 139 11.04 2.57 -15.43
C GLN A 139 10.65 3.37 -14.19
N ILE A 140 11.54 3.45 -13.19
CA ILE A 140 11.31 4.24 -11.99
C ILE A 140 11.39 5.73 -12.39
N PRO A 141 10.41 6.57 -11.99
CA PRO A 141 10.46 8.01 -12.21
C PRO A 141 11.80 8.62 -11.78
N LYS A 142 12.21 9.71 -12.43
CA LYS A 142 13.46 10.40 -12.08
C LYS A 142 13.16 11.86 -11.79
N PHE A 143 13.66 12.35 -10.66
CA PHE A 143 13.59 13.76 -10.33
C PHE A 143 14.88 14.47 -10.76
N THR A 144 14.74 15.74 -11.14
CA THR A 144 15.90 16.53 -11.55
C THR A 144 16.65 16.99 -10.31
N ASN A 145 17.94 16.64 -10.24
CA ASN A 145 18.81 17.16 -9.19
C ASN A 145 19.02 18.66 -9.36
N ALA A 146 18.98 19.40 -8.26
CA ALA A 146 19.31 20.81 -8.26
C ALA A 146 20.81 21.01 -8.55
N THR A 147 21.15 21.29 -9.80
CA THR A 147 22.51 21.69 -10.19
C THR A 147 22.61 23.20 -10.26
N LEU A 148 23.71 23.77 -9.74
CA LEU A 148 24.00 25.18 -9.96
C LEU A 148 24.16 25.44 -11.46
N PRO A 149 23.60 26.55 -12.00
CA PRO A 149 23.89 26.94 -13.37
C PRO A 149 25.40 27.15 -13.54
N SER A 150 25.97 26.69 -14.65
CA SER A 150 27.36 26.98 -14.98
C SER A 150 27.54 28.50 -15.09
N LEU A 151 28.49 29.03 -14.31
CA LEU A 151 28.89 30.44 -14.30
C LEU A 151 29.39 30.92 -15.67
#